data_AF-A0A7S0XQU4-F1
#
_entry.id   AF-A0A7S0XQU4-F1
#
_cell.length_a   1.000
_cell.length_b   1.000
_cell.length_c   1.000
_cell.angle_alpha   90.00
_cell.angle_beta   90.00
_cell.angle_gamma   90.00
#
_symmetry.space_group_name_H-M   'P 1'
#
loop_
_entity.id
_entity.type
_entity.pdbx_description
1 polymer ?
#
loop_
_entity_poly.entity_id
_entity_poly.type
_entity_poly.pdbx_seq_one_letter_code
_entity_poly.pdbx_strand_id
1 'polypeptide(L)'
;MLGGDVQVHNVDQLWLVLYQQLRQISVDNRIEVRHSALRTLFTALEAHGNVLESSSWYQVVNELLLPVLENVQHYSSSSSTIDRDEPVEKALGNASQKDPQKMLIHHSRNTQAKQWYTTWETALQGVSRMLSVFFATFAQLDNAEEAWDCFLSHVQLAAVEGSESVAGAAVGGVVEVLERHVGAGAFPPVFWDRFWETVDRIATSACATQGFSQKTLKLL
;
A
#
# COMPACT_ATOMS: atom_id res chain seq x y z
N MET A 1 -3.79 42.35 -15.97
CA MET A 1 -4.10 40.91 -15.99
C MET A 1 -2.79 40.11 -15.93
N LEU A 2 -2.12 40.06 -14.76
CA LEU A 2 -0.86 39.31 -14.56
C LEU A 2 -0.77 38.81 -13.10
N GLY A 3 -1.84 38.19 -12.58
CA GLY A 3 -1.90 37.78 -11.16
C GLY A 3 -2.42 36.36 -10.90
N GLY A 4 -2.79 35.61 -11.95
CA GLY A 4 -3.33 34.24 -11.80
C GLY A 4 -2.22 33.20 -11.65
N ASP A 5 -1.33 33.13 -12.63
CA ASP A 5 -0.41 32.00 -12.79
C ASP A 5 0.67 31.91 -11.68
N VAL A 6 1.12 33.06 -11.15
CA VAL A 6 2.17 33.10 -10.10
C VAL A 6 1.65 32.64 -8.73
N GLN A 7 0.36 32.79 -8.45
CA GLN A 7 -0.23 32.40 -7.16
C GLN A 7 -0.59 30.92 -7.13
N VAL A 8 -1.13 30.38 -8.23
CA VAL A 8 -1.56 28.98 -8.32
C VAL A 8 -0.35 28.03 -8.23
N HIS A 9 0.73 28.32 -8.97
CA HIS A 9 1.93 27.49 -8.96
C HIS A 9 2.62 27.42 -7.58
N ASN A 10 2.50 28.48 -6.77
CA ASN A 10 3.06 28.53 -5.41
C ASN A 10 2.26 27.66 -4.43
N VAL A 11 0.92 27.68 -4.54
CA VAL A 11 0.04 26.86 -3.69
C VAL A 11 0.20 25.37 -4.01
N ASP A 12 0.34 25.02 -5.29
CA ASP A 12 0.51 23.63 -5.73
C ASP A 12 1.82 23.05 -5.20
N GLN A 13 2.93 23.80 -5.36
CA GLN A 13 4.23 23.43 -4.79
C GLN A 13 4.18 23.26 -3.26
N LEU A 14 3.46 24.12 -2.55
CA LEU A 14 3.32 24.01 -1.10
C LEU A 14 2.61 22.71 -0.69
N TRP A 15 1.53 22.34 -1.39
CA TRP A 15 0.83 21.08 -1.14
C TRP A 15 1.71 19.88 -1.43
N LEU A 16 2.42 19.87 -2.56
CA LEU A 16 3.33 18.80 -2.93
C LEU A 16 4.44 18.62 -1.89
N VAL A 17 5.05 19.72 -1.43
CA VAL A 17 6.05 19.67 -0.36
C VAL A 17 5.45 19.10 0.92
N LEU A 18 4.27 19.56 1.34
CA LEU A 18 3.58 19.04 2.53
C LEU A 18 3.32 17.53 2.43
N TYR A 19 2.79 17.06 1.30
CA TYR A 19 2.51 15.64 1.09
C TYR A 19 3.78 14.81 1.13
N GLN A 20 4.87 15.29 0.52
CA GLN A 20 6.16 14.62 0.56
C GLN A 20 6.73 14.53 2.00
N GLN A 21 6.58 15.59 2.81
CA GLN A 21 6.98 15.52 4.22
C GLN A 21 6.15 14.48 4.99
N LEU A 22 4.84 14.42 4.79
CA LEU A 22 3.98 13.41 5.42
C LEU A 22 4.34 11.99 4.97
N ARG A 23 4.68 11.79 3.69
CA ARG A 23 5.21 10.51 3.20
C ARG A 23 6.54 10.13 3.87
N GLN A 24 7.45 11.07 4.09
CA GLN A 24 8.71 10.77 4.79
C GLN A 24 8.47 10.35 6.26
N ILE A 25 7.46 10.92 6.91
CA ILE A 25 7.08 10.56 8.28
C ILE A 25 6.34 9.21 8.34
N SER A 26 5.71 8.77 7.24
CA SER A 26 4.94 7.52 7.20
C SER A 26 5.78 6.25 7.40
N VAL A 27 7.11 6.37 7.47
CA VAL A 27 8.05 5.28 7.78
C VAL A 27 8.73 5.41 9.14
N ASP A 28 8.24 6.29 10.03
CA ASP A 28 8.75 6.40 11.41
C ASP A 28 8.68 5.05 12.15
N ASN A 29 9.62 4.80 13.05
CA ASN A 29 9.68 3.56 13.83
C ASN A 29 8.41 3.32 14.68
N ARG A 30 7.72 4.40 15.09
CA ARG A 30 6.53 4.34 15.95
C ARG A 30 5.26 4.28 15.10
N ILE A 31 4.43 3.26 15.33
CA ILE A 31 3.21 3.02 14.56
C ILE A 31 2.23 4.21 14.62
N GLU A 32 2.11 4.85 15.77
CA GLU A 32 1.21 5.98 16.01
C GLU A 32 1.60 7.19 15.14
N VAL A 33 2.90 7.40 14.95
CA VAL A 33 3.43 8.46 14.09
C VAL A 33 3.16 8.14 12.63
N ARG A 34 3.43 6.90 12.18
CA ARG A 34 3.13 6.46 10.81
C ARG A 34 1.66 6.62 10.47
N HIS A 35 0.77 6.13 11.34
CA HIS A 35 -0.67 6.18 11.13
C HIS A 35 -1.19 7.62 11.13
N SER A 36 -0.68 8.48 12.02
CA SER A 36 -1.04 9.90 12.02
C SER A 36 -0.63 10.58 10.71
N ALA A 37 0.58 10.29 10.23
CA ALA A 37 1.09 10.84 8.98
C ALA A 37 0.27 10.38 7.76
N LEU A 38 0.02 9.06 7.62
CA LEU A 38 -0.79 8.49 6.54
C LEU A 38 -2.22 9.06 6.56
N ARG A 39 -2.87 9.08 7.72
CA ARG A 39 -4.22 9.63 7.86
C ARG A 39 -4.25 11.11 7.47
N THR A 40 -3.29 11.89 7.95
CA THR A 40 -3.20 13.32 7.61
C THR A 40 -2.97 13.51 6.12
N LEU A 41 -2.06 12.73 5.52
CA LEU A 41 -1.77 12.75 4.09
C LEU A 41 -3.02 12.49 3.25
N PHE A 42 -3.70 11.36 3.49
CA PHE A 42 -4.84 10.98 2.67
C PHE A 42 -6.04 11.90 2.90
N THR A 43 -6.28 12.37 4.13
CA THR A 43 -7.35 13.34 4.41
C THR A 43 -7.07 14.68 3.73
N ALA A 44 -5.83 15.18 3.77
CA ALA A 44 -5.48 16.43 3.12
C ALA A 44 -5.57 16.30 1.58
N LEU A 45 -5.06 15.21 1.01
CA LEU A 45 -5.14 14.95 -0.42
C LEU A 45 -6.59 14.78 -0.90
N GLU A 46 -7.44 14.11 -0.13
CA GLU A 46 -8.87 14.00 -0.44
C GLU A 46 -9.57 15.37 -0.43
N ALA A 47 -9.26 16.22 0.56
CA ALA A 47 -9.88 17.53 0.70
C ALA A 47 -9.37 18.57 -0.31
N HIS A 48 -8.09 18.50 -0.68
CA HIS A 48 -7.41 19.57 -1.42
C HIS A 48 -6.84 19.11 -2.77
N GLY A 49 -6.94 17.83 -3.13
CA GLY A 49 -6.42 17.28 -4.39
C GLY A 49 -7.05 17.90 -5.64
N ASN A 50 -8.31 18.37 -5.55
CA ASN A 50 -8.98 19.06 -6.66
C ASN A 50 -8.42 20.46 -6.95
N VAL A 51 -7.61 21.03 -6.05
CA VAL A 51 -6.97 22.34 -6.23
C VAL A 51 -5.63 22.22 -6.96
N LEU A 52 -5.06 21.00 -7.03
CA LEU A 52 -3.79 20.74 -7.70
C LEU A 52 -3.93 20.85 -9.22
N GLU A 53 -2.88 21.29 -9.90
CA GLU A 53 -2.84 21.30 -11.35
C GLU A 53 -2.80 19.87 -11.92
N SER A 54 -3.38 19.65 -13.09
CA SER A 54 -3.35 18.34 -13.76
C SER A 54 -1.91 17.81 -13.94
N SER A 55 -0.96 18.70 -14.20
CA SER A 55 0.47 18.37 -14.33
C SER A 55 1.09 17.85 -13.04
N SER A 56 0.58 18.29 -11.88
CA SER A 56 1.10 17.89 -10.57
C SER A 56 0.63 16.51 -10.14
N TRP A 57 -0.46 16.01 -10.74
CA TRP A 57 -0.95 14.66 -10.49
C TRP A 57 0.03 13.57 -10.91
N TYR A 58 0.92 13.85 -11.87
CA TYR A 58 2.04 12.96 -12.16
C TYR A 58 2.91 12.74 -10.91
N GLN A 59 3.28 13.82 -10.19
CA GLN A 59 4.08 13.70 -8.96
C GLN A 59 3.28 13.06 -7.82
N VAL A 60 1.99 13.39 -7.69
CA VAL A 60 1.12 12.79 -6.67
C VAL A 60 1.07 11.26 -6.84
N VAL A 61 0.92 10.76 -8.06
CA VAL A 61 0.84 9.31 -8.29
C VAL A 61 2.22 8.66 -8.17
N ASN A 62 3.19 9.17 -8.93
CA ASN A 62 4.47 8.48 -9.14
C ASN A 62 5.50 8.75 -8.04
N GLU A 63 5.44 9.91 -7.37
CA GLU A 63 6.43 10.30 -6.37
C GLU A 63 5.88 10.28 -4.94
N LEU A 64 4.56 10.13 -4.78
CA LEU A 64 3.89 10.13 -3.48
C LEU A 64 3.09 8.85 -3.23
N LEU A 65 2.03 8.55 -4.00
CA LEU A 65 1.12 7.43 -3.70
C LEU A 65 1.77 6.05 -3.90
N LEU A 66 2.35 5.78 -5.08
CA LEU A 66 3.03 4.51 -5.34
C LEU A 66 4.24 4.33 -4.40
N PRO A 67 5.08 5.35 -4.18
CA PRO A 67 6.20 5.21 -3.25
C PRO A 67 5.80 5.10 -1.77
N VAL A 68 4.57 5.47 -1.38
CA VAL A 68 4.05 5.14 -0.03
C VAL A 68 3.86 3.62 0.10
N LEU A 69 3.33 2.95 -0.93
CA LEU A 69 3.17 1.50 -0.93
C LEU A 69 4.53 0.80 -0.93
N GLU A 70 5.44 1.20 -1.81
CA GLU A 70 6.79 0.66 -1.90
C GLU A 70 7.53 0.74 -0.56
N ASN A 71 7.52 1.91 0.08
CA ASN A 71 8.18 2.11 1.36
C ASN A 71 7.64 1.14 2.42
N VAL A 72 6.32 1.12 2.62
CA VAL A 72 5.70 0.31 3.68
C VAL A 72 5.90 -1.19 3.43
N GLN A 73 5.86 -1.61 2.16
CA GLN A 73 6.20 -2.97 1.76
C GLN A 73 7.63 -3.34 2.11
N HIS A 74 8.60 -2.51 1.72
CA HIS A 74 10.01 -2.73 2.03
C HIS A 74 10.24 -2.92 3.54
N TYR A 75 9.66 -2.05 4.38
CA TYR A 75 9.78 -2.18 5.83
C TYR A 75 9.05 -3.39 6.39
N SER A 76 7.87 -3.73 5.85
CA SER A 76 7.13 -4.94 6.24
C SER A 76 7.94 -6.20 5.95
N SER A 77 8.43 -6.37 4.71
CA SER A 77 9.24 -7.51 4.33
C SER A 77 10.52 -7.60 5.15
N SER A 78 11.23 -6.48 5.35
CA SER A 78 12.44 -6.42 6.20
C SER A 78 12.18 -6.83 7.65
N SER A 79 11.04 -6.44 8.22
CA SER A 79 10.69 -6.82 9.59
C SER A 79 10.31 -8.31 9.71
N SER A 80 9.82 -8.92 8.63
CA SER A 80 9.41 -10.33 8.59
C SER A 80 10.55 -11.31 8.31
N THR A 81 11.59 -10.91 7.57
CA THR A 81 12.75 -11.77 7.25
C THR A 81 13.69 -11.94 8.44
N ILE A 82 13.82 -10.91 9.28
CA ILE A 82 14.55 -10.97 10.55
C ILE A 82 13.98 -12.06 11.48
N ASP A 83 12.69 -12.39 11.35
CA ASP A 83 12.06 -13.48 12.11
C ASP A 83 12.40 -14.89 11.56
N ARG A 84 12.87 -15.02 10.30
CA ARG A 84 13.11 -16.32 9.64
C ARG A 84 14.56 -16.83 9.73
N ASP A 85 15.54 -15.96 9.87
CA ASP A 85 16.98 -16.31 9.78
C ASP A 85 17.64 -16.71 11.13
N GLU A 86 16.89 -16.77 12.22
CA GLU A 86 17.40 -17.35 13.48
C GLU A 86 17.35 -18.88 13.42
N PRO A 87 18.45 -19.58 13.78
CA PRO A 87 18.43 -21.03 13.87
C PRO A 87 17.37 -21.41 14.90
N VAL A 88 16.35 -22.14 14.44
CA VAL A 88 15.46 -22.90 15.33
C VAL A 88 16.35 -23.93 16.03
N GLU A 89 16.97 -23.54 17.14
CA GLU A 89 17.50 -24.49 18.11
C GLU A 89 16.31 -25.35 18.53
N LYS A 90 16.24 -26.53 17.91
CA LYS A 90 15.27 -27.58 18.21
C LYS A 90 15.16 -27.67 19.72
N ALA A 91 14.00 -27.30 20.24
CA ALA A 91 13.61 -27.51 21.62
C ALA A 91 13.52 -29.03 21.88
N LEU A 92 14.67 -29.66 22.07
CA LEU A 92 14.83 -31.01 22.56
C LEU A 92 15.70 -30.91 23.81
N GLY A 93 15.03 -30.97 24.96
CA GLY A 93 15.66 -31.23 26.24
C GLY A 93 16.14 -30.00 26.98
N ASN A 94 15.31 -29.60 27.96
CA ASN A 94 15.66 -29.47 29.38
C ASN A 94 15.05 -28.19 29.94
N ALA A 95 14.04 -28.38 30.80
CA ALA A 95 13.39 -27.33 31.54
C ALA A 95 14.35 -26.74 32.59
N SER A 96 15.21 -25.81 32.17
CA SER A 96 15.95 -24.93 33.06
C SER A 96 16.26 -23.64 32.31
N GLN A 97 15.78 -22.51 32.85
CA GLN A 97 16.18 -21.15 32.49
C GLN A 97 15.62 -20.62 31.15
N LYS A 98 14.33 -20.27 31.14
CA LYS A 98 13.79 -19.31 30.15
C LYS A 98 14.47 -17.97 30.38
N ASP A 99 15.47 -17.66 29.57
CA ASP A 99 16.16 -16.38 29.64
C ASP A 99 15.17 -15.24 29.28
N PRO A 100 14.81 -14.36 30.23
CA PRO A 100 13.83 -13.29 30.00
C PRO A 100 14.25 -12.39 28.83
N GLN A 101 15.55 -12.20 28.61
CA GLN A 101 16.06 -11.41 27.48
C GLN A 101 15.76 -12.05 26.13
N LYS A 102 15.95 -13.37 25.99
CA LYS A 102 15.64 -14.09 24.73
C LYS A 102 14.14 -14.01 24.42
N MET A 103 13.28 -14.09 25.43
CA MET A 103 11.83 -13.90 25.26
C MET A 103 11.44 -12.47 24.86
N LEU A 104 12.03 -11.43 25.47
CA LEU A 104 11.76 -10.03 25.16
C LEU A 104 12.11 -9.67 23.70
N ILE A 105 13.20 -10.26 23.18
CA ILE A 105 13.67 -10.04 21.81
C ILE A 105 12.68 -10.62 20.78
N HIS A 106 12.18 -11.84 20.97
CA HIS A 106 11.20 -12.45 20.07
C HIS A 106 9.84 -11.74 20.08
N HIS A 107 9.36 -11.29 21.25
CA HIS A 107 8.07 -10.59 21.33
C HIS A 107 8.13 -9.21 20.69
N SER A 108 9.23 -8.46 20.89
CA SER A 108 9.42 -7.15 20.26
C SER A 108 9.41 -7.25 18.73
N ARG A 109 10.13 -8.21 18.15
CA ARG A 109 10.23 -8.43 16.70
C ARG A 109 8.90 -8.86 16.07
N ASN A 110 8.22 -9.86 16.65
CA ASN A 110 6.88 -10.28 16.20
C ASN A 110 5.84 -9.15 16.34
N THR A 111 6.00 -8.26 17.33
CA THR A 111 5.13 -7.08 17.47
C THR A 111 5.43 -6.06 16.37
N GLN A 112 6.70 -5.87 15.98
CA GLN A 112 7.10 -4.95 14.93
C GLN A 112 6.59 -5.38 13.54
N ALA A 113 6.69 -6.67 13.20
CA ALA A 113 6.14 -7.19 11.95
C ALA A 113 4.62 -6.98 11.86
N LYS A 114 3.89 -7.28 12.95
CA LYS A 114 2.45 -7.00 13.03
C LYS A 114 2.12 -5.53 12.86
N GLN A 115 2.90 -4.64 13.47
CA GLN A 115 2.70 -3.20 13.33
C GLN A 115 2.92 -2.72 11.89
N TRP A 116 3.90 -3.27 11.17
CA TRP A 116 4.11 -2.95 9.77
C TRP A 116 2.99 -3.50 8.87
N TYR A 117 2.44 -4.68 9.16
CA TYR A 117 1.23 -5.15 8.47
C TYR A 117 0.05 -4.20 8.67
N THR A 118 -0.19 -3.70 9.88
CA THR A 118 -1.27 -2.71 10.11
C THR A 118 -1.01 -1.40 9.36
N THR A 119 0.25 -0.96 9.28
CA THR A 119 0.61 0.21 8.48
C THR A 119 0.41 -0.05 6.98
N TRP A 120 0.75 -1.25 6.50
CA TRP A 120 0.57 -1.66 5.10
C TRP A 120 -0.90 -1.69 4.71
N GLU A 121 -1.74 -2.27 5.55
CA GLU A 121 -3.20 -2.26 5.40
C GLU A 121 -3.74 -0.82 5.27
N THR A 122 -3.31 0.06 6.17
CA THR A 122 -3.72 1.49 6.17
C THR A 122 -3.26 2.20 4.89
N ALA A 123 -2.04 1.93 4.42
CA ALA A 123 -1.50 2.53 3.21
C ALA A 123 -2.27 2.07 1.96
N LEU A 124 -2.56 0.77 1.85
CA LEU A 124 -3.33 0.21 0.73
C LEU A 124 -4.75 0.80 0.66
N GLN A 125 -5.46 0.86 1.79
CA GLN A 125 -6.79 1.47 1.86
C GLN A 125 -6.74 2.94 1.43
N GLY A 126 -5.77 3.68 1.94
CA GLY A 126 -5.60 5.09 1.61
C GLY A 126 -5.31 5.33 0.13
N VAL A 127 -4.32 4.64 -0.44
CA VAL A 127 -3.93 4.80 -1.84
C VAL A 127 -5.06 4.36 -2.78
N SER A 128 -5.70 3.22 -2.51
CA SER A 128 -6.82 2.73 -3.33
C SER A 128 -7.97 3.74 -3.35
N ARG A 129 -8.30 4.31 -2.19
CA ARG A 129 -9.30 5.36 -2.08
C ARG A 129 -8.91 6.63 -2.85
N MET A 130 -7.64 7.05 -2.82
CA MET A 130 -7.20 8.22 -3.60
C MET A 130 -7.29 7.96 -5.11
N LEU A 131 -6.85 6.79 -5.57
CA LEU A 131 -7.01 6.39 -6.97
C LEU A 131 -8.48 6.30 -7.38
N SER A 132 -9.35 5.82 -6.49
CA SER A 132 -10.80 5.75 -6.71
C SER A 132 -11.44 7.15 -6.79
N VAL A 133 -11.10 8.06 -5.88
CA VAL A 133 -11.65 9.42 -5.86
C VAL A 133 -11.20 10.24 -7.08
N PHE A 134 -9.91 10.15 -7.44
CA PHE A 134 -9.29 10.97 -8.49
C PHE A 134 -9.05 10.20 -9.80
N PHE A 135 -9.80 9.11 -10.02
CA PHE A 135 -9.59 8.21 -11.16
C PHE A 135 -9.62 8.93 -12.51
N ALA A 136 -10.53 9.89 -12.70
CA ALA A 136 -10.63 10.64 -13.95
C ALA A 136 -9.35 11.43 -14.27
N THR A 137 -8.70 11.99 -13.25
CA THR A 137 -7.42 12.69 -13.39
C THR A 137 -6.28 11.69 -13.61
N PHE A 138 -6.28 10.61 -12.84
CA PHE A 138 -5.30 9.52 -12.97
C PHE A 138 -5.31 8.90 -14.37
N ALA A 139 -6.49 8.58 -14.92
CA ALA A 139 -6.64 7.94 -16.23
C ALA A 139 -6.25 8.85 -17.41
N GLN A 140 -6.06 10.15 -17.17
CA GLN A 140 -5.58 11.11 -18.17
C GLN A 140 -4.07 11.33 -18.15
N LEU A 141 -3.34 10.72 -17.20
CA LEU A 141 -1.89 10.81 -17.16
C LEU A 141 -1.28 10.07 -18.36
N ASP A 142 -0.20 10.64 -18.93
CA ASP A 142 0.52 10.02 -20.03
C ASP A 142 1.08 8.63 -19.67
N ASN A 143 1.34 8.39 -18.38
CA ASN A 143 1.86 7.14 -17.84
C ASN A 143 0.83 6.35 -17.01
N ALA A 144 -0.47 6.56 -17.27
CA ALA A 144 -1.53 5.97 -16.46
C ALA A 144 -1.52 4.44 -16.47
N GLU A 145 -1.19 3.82 -17.62
CA GLU A 145 -1.07 2.35 -17.74
C GLU A 145 0.07 1.81 -16.88
N GLU A 146 1.25 2.43 -16.95
CA GLU A 146 2.41 2.01 -16.15
C GLU A 146 2.18 2.21 -14.65
N ALA A 147 1.54 3.32 -14.27
CA ALA A 147 1.18 3.59 -12.88
C ALA A 147 0.11 2.60 -12.37
N TRP A 148 -0.85 2.22 -13.22
CA TRP A 148 -1.84 1.19 -12.91
C TRP A 148 -1.18 -0.18 -12.71
N ASP A 149 -0.27 -0.55 -13.60
CA ASP A 149 0.52 -1.79 -13.50
C ASP A 149 1.37 -1.81 -12.22
N CYS A 150 1.97 -0.68 -11.85
CA CYS A 150 2.72 -0.54 -10.61
C CYS A 150 1.81 -0.74 -9.38
N PHE A 151 0.65 -0.08 -9.36
CA PHE A 151 -0.35 -0.27 -8.29
C PHE A 151 -0.81 -1.73 -8.18
N LEU A 152 -1.16 -2.37 -9.30
CA LEU A 152 -1.57 -3.77 -9.32
C LEU A 152 -0.44 -4.73 -8.89
N SER A 153 0.82 -4.41 -9.18
CA SER A 153 1.97 -5.16 -8.69
C SER A 153 2.08 -5.09 -7.16
N HIS A 154 1.84 -3.91 -6.57
CA HIS A 154 1.77 -3.77 -5.11
C HIS A 154 0.60 -4.56 -4.50
N VAL A 155 -0.55 -4.61 -5.19
CA VAL A 155 -1.71 -5.41 -4.77
C VAL A 155 -1.40 -6.90 -4.82
N GLN A 156 -0.78 -7.37 -5.89
CA GLN A 156 -0.36 -8.76 -6.02
C GLN A 156 0.58 -9.16 -4.89
N LEU A 157 1.61 -8.34 -4.62
CA LEU A 157 2.54 -8.59 -3.53
C LEU A 157 1.82 -8.66 -2.18
N ALA A 158 0.92 -7.72 -1.91
CA ALA A 158 0.12 -7.69 -0.68
C ALA A 158 -0.80 -8.91 -0.53
N ALA A 159 -1.40 -9.37 -1.63
CA ALA A 159 -2.26 -10.55 -1.63
C ALA A 159 -1.49 -11.86 -1.41
N VAL A 160 -0.23 -11.92 -1.87
CA VAL A 160 0.60 -13.13 -1.77
C VAL A 160 1.42 -13.18 -0.49
N GLU A 161 2.01 -12.06 -0.07
CA GLU A 161 2.96 -11.99 1.06
C GLU A 161 2.37 -11.37 2.33
N GLY A 162 1.27 -10.64 2.23
CA GLY A 162 0.66 -9.92 3.34
C GLY A 162 -0.05 -10.81 4.36
N SER A 163 -0.43 -10.22 5.49
CA SER A 163 -1.43 -10.82 6.39
C SER A 163 -2.79 -10.92 5.72
N GLU A 164 -3.71 -11.70 6.31
CA GLU A 164 -5.10 -11.77 5.83
C GLU A 164 -5.77 -10.38 5.71
N SER A 165 -5.50 -9.47 6.67
CA SER A 165 -6.04 -8.12 6.63
C SER A 165 -5.41 -7.26 5.53
N VAL A 166 -4.10 -7.41 5.30
CA VAL A 166 -3.37 -6.73 4.21
C VAL A 166 -3.85 -7.22 2.85
N ALA A 167 -3.99 -8.53 2.66
CA ALA A 167 -4.51 -9.12 1.44
C ALA A 167 -5.96 -8.65 1.18
N GLY A 168 -6.80 -8.64 2.22
CA GLY A 168 -8.17 -8.13 2.14
C GLY A 168 -8.23 -6.65 1.75
N ALA A 169 -7.38 -5.81 2.34
CA ALA A 169 -7.28 -4.40 1.98
C ALA A 169 -6.80 -4.18 0.54
N ALA A 170 -5.86 -5.00 0.06
CA ALA A 170 -5.34 -4.89 -1.30
C ALA A 170 -6.42 -5.24 -2.34
N VAL A 171 -7.06 -6.41 -2.19
CA VAL A 171 -8.09 -6.88 -3.12
C VAL A 171 -9.32 -5.98 -3.04
N GLY A 172 -9.78 -5.67 -1.82
CA GLY A 172 -10.92 -4.78 -1.61
C GLY A 172 -10.70 -3.38 -2.18
N GLY A 173 -9.48 -2.84 -2.07
CA GLY A 173 -9.13 -1.54 -2.63
C GLY A 173 -9.20 -1.50 -4.16
N VAL A 174 -8.75 -2.54 -4.86
CA VAL A 174 -8.90 -2.62 -6.32
C VAL A 174 -10.36 -2.74 -6.71
N VAL A 175 -11.13 -3.58 -6.01
CA VAL A 175 -12.58 -3.72 -6.26
C VAL A 175 -13.30 -2.39 -6.06
N GLU A 176 -12.95 -1.60 -5.03
CA GLU A 176 -13.50 -0.27 -4.81
C GLU A 176 -13.25 0.68 -6.00
N VAL A 177 -12.03 0.68 -6.55
CA VAL A 177 -11.70 1.47 -7.76
C VAL A 177 -12.56 1.03 -8.94
N LEU A 178 -12.70 -0.29 -9.14
CA LEU A 178 -13.49 -0.84 -10.23
C LEU A 178 -14.96 -0.48 -10.10
N GLU A 179 -15.61 -0.85 -8.99
CA GLU A 179 -17.05 -0.65 -8.76
C GLU A 179 -17.48 0.81 -8.93
N ARG A 180 -16.62 1.75 -8.54
CA ARG A 180 -16.89 3.18 -8.68
C ARG A 180 -16.91 3.65 -10.14
N HIS A 181 -16.16 3.01 -11.04
CA HIS A 181 -15.91 3.49 -12.41
C HIS A 181 -16.40 2.57 -13.53
N VAL A 182 -16.77 1.32 -13.24
CA VAL A 182 -17.33 0.37 -14.23
C VAL A 182 -18.60 0.94 -14.87
N GLY A 183 -19.55 1.41 -14.06
CA GLY A 183 -20.85 1.86 -14.54
C GLY A 183 -20.81 3.16 -15.35
N ALA A 184 -19.72 3.93 -15.22
CA ALA A 184 -19.54 5.18 -15.93
C ALA A 184 -18.97 5.01 -17.35
N GLY A 185 -18.59 3.78 -17.76
CA GLY A 185 -17.87 3.55 -19.02
C GLY A 185 -16.49 4.21 -19.07
N ALA A 186 -15.99 4.67 -17.91
CA ALA A 186 -14.78 5.47 -17.78
C ALA A 186 -13.51 4.63 -17.63
N PHE A 187 -13.66 3.31 -17.46
CA PHE A 187 -12.52 2.43 -17.20
C PHE A 187 -11.90 1.94 -18.53
N PRO A 188 -10.62 2.26 -18.81
CA PRO A 188 -9.96 1.85 -20.04
C PRO A 188 -9.91 0.32 -20.21
N PRO A 189 -10.12 -0.24 -21.42
CA PRO A 189 -10.03 -1.68 -21.65
C PRO A 189 -8.69 -2.28 -21.21
N VAL A 190 -7.58 -1.56 -21.42
CA VAL A 190 -6.25 -2.03 -21.00
C VAL A 190 -6.19 -2.24 -19.49
N PHE A 191 -6.81 -1.36 -18.69
CA PHE A 191 -6.81 -1.51 -17.24
C PHE A 191 -7.56 -2.76 -16.79
N TRP A 192 -8.60 -3.17 -17.53
CA TRP A 192 -9.31 -4.43 -17.29
C TRP A 192 -8.43 -5.64 -17.55
N ASP A 193 -7.71 -5.63 -18.67
CA ASP A 193 -6.81 -6.71 -19.04
C ASP A 193 -5.72 -6.87 -17.95
N ARG A 194 -5.10 -5.76 -17.54
CA ARG A 194 -4.10 -5.74 -16.45
C ARG A 194 -4.64 -6.24 -15.11
N PHE A 195 -5.88 -5.87 -14.78
CA PHE A 195 -6.55 -6.35 -13.59
C PHE A 195 -6.72 -7.88 -13.61
N TRP A 196 -7.28 -8.42 -14.69
CA TRP A 196 -7.50 -9.86 -14.80
C TRP A 196 -6.20 -10.66 -14.84
N GLU A 197 -5.17 -10.15 -15.52
CA GLU A 197 -3.82 -10.74 -15.46
C GLU A 197 -3.30 -10.79 -14.01
N THR A 198 -3.53 -9.73 -13.23
CA THR A 198 -3.11 -9.67 -11.83
C THR A 198 -3.86 -10.68 -10.97
N VAL A 199 -5.18 -10.81 -11.16
CA VAL A 199 -6.00 -11.82 -10.47
C VAL A 199 -5.50 -13.23 -10.78
N ASP A 200 -5.19 -13.53 -12.04
CA ASP A 200 -4.65 -14.83 -12.45
C ASP A 200 -3.28 -15.13 -11.80
N ARG A 201 -2.40 -14.12 -11.73
CA ARG A 201 -1.12 -14.23 -11.02
C ARG A 201 -1.28 -14.49 -9.52
N ILE A 202 -2.22 -13.82 -8.86
CA ILE A 202 -2.54 -14.04 -7.44
C ILE A 202 -3.07 -15.47 -7.24
N ALA A 203 -4.03 -15.91 -8.07
CA ALA A 203 -4.61 -17.24 -8.00
C ALA A 203 -3.56 -18.35 -8.21
N THR A 204 -2.68 -18.18 -9.20
CA THR A 204 -1.59 -19.12 -9.48
C THR A 204 -0.61 -19.20 -8.31
N SER A 205 -0.26 -18.06 -7.71
CA SER A 205 0.62 -17.99 -6.54
C SER A 205 -0.01 -18.66 -5.31
N ALA A 206 -1.32 -18.49 -5.10
CA ALA A 206 -2.07 -19.13 -4.03
C ALA A 206 -2.10 -20.66 -4.20
N CYS A 207 -2.33 -21.15 -5.43
CA CYS A 207 -2.28 -22.58 -5.75
C CYS A 207 -0.89 -23.20 -5.55
N ALA A 208 0.17 -22.49 -5.93
CA ALA A 208 1.56 -22.94 -5.74
C ALA A 208 1.96 -23.01 -4.26
N THR A 209 1.46 -22.08 -3.45
CA THR A 209 1.70 -22.04 -1.99
C THR A 209 0.86 -23.10 -1.27
N GLN A 210 -0.30 -23.49 -1.82
CA GLN A 210 -1.18 -24.54 -1.29
C GLN A 210 -0.80 -25.95 -1.79
N GLY A 211 0.45 -26.36 -1.51
CA GLY A 211 0.70 -27.76 -1.17
C GLY A 211 -0.10 -28.15 0.09
N PHE A 212 -1.39 -28.47 -0.10
CA PHE A 212 -2.41 -28.88 0.87
C PHE A 212 -2.81 -27.89 1.99
N SER A 213 -3.86 -27.08 1.74
CA SER A 213 -4.97 -26.86 2.71
C SER A 213 -6.16 -26.13 2.08
N GLN A 214 -7.32 -26.79 2.13
CA GLN A 214 -8.58 -26.51 1.42
C GLN A 214 -9.38 -25.27 1.89
N LYS A 215 -8.75 -24.17 2.34
CA LYS A 215 -9.48 -23.07 3.03
C LYS A 215 -9.70 -21.77 2.24
N THR A 216 -9.02 -21.52 1.13
CA THR A 216 -9.14 -20.21 0.45
C THR A 216 -10.24 -20.14 -0.61
N LEU A 217 -10.87 -21.25 -0.97
CA LEU A 217 -11.95 -21.30 -1.98
C LEU A 217 -13.34 -20.83 -1.49
N LYS A 218 -13.42 -20.06 -0.40
CA LYS A 218 -14.71 -19.60 0.18
C LYS A 218 -15.01 -18.10 0.00
N LEU A 219 -14.19 -17.38 -0.77
CA LEU A 219 -14.35 -15.93 -0.98
C LEU A 219 -14.51 -15.52 -2.45
N LEU A 220 -14.82 -16.47 -3.33
CA LEU A 220 -15.39 -16.25 -4.67
C LEU A 220 -16.74 -16.96 -4.74
#